data_AF-A0A495Z573-F1
#
_entry.id   AF-A0A495Z573-F1
#
_cell.length_a   1.000
_cell.length_b   1.000
_cell.length_c   1.000
_cell.angle_alpha   90.00
_cell.angle_beta   90.00
_cell.angle_gamma   90.00
#
_symmetry.space_group_name_H-M   'P 1'
#
loop_
_entity.id
_entity.type
_entity.pdbx_description
1 polymer ?
#
loop_
_entity_poly.entity_id
_entity_poly.type
_entity_poly.pdbx_seq_one_letter_code
_entity_poly.pdbx_strand_id
1 'polypeptide(L)'
;MLLTLIRKEMMHHILSVRFVALLVMCLLLVPLTLSTNYRNYRQNLVDYQEAVKLTNIEETTMSPGMPLDPELEVSKLILKPTPLSIFANGLADTLPSYLGMTRNGITQGAPTLVSSLSNLLGHLDFLFIIGTVFSLLALLFTFDAIAGEREAGTLRITLANSLPRDLFLWSKLIGGYVVFVVPFLVSLLFGLLMLV
;
A
#
# COMPACT_ATOMS: atom_id res chain seq x y z
N MET A 1 27.73 2.03 -24.87
CA MET A 1 26.60 1.84 -25.82
C MET A 1 25.28 1.52 -25.13
N LEU A 2 25.23 0.60 -24.16
CA LEU A 2 24.00 0.34 -23.39
C LEU A 2 23.55 1.56 -22.58
N LEU A 3 24.45 2.15 -21.79
CA LEU A 3 24.15 3.35 -20.99
C LEU A 3 23.67 4.55 -21.83
N THR A 4 24.22 4.71 -23.03
CA THR A 4 23.82 5.79 -23.95
C THR A 4 22.42 5.58 -24.50
N LEU A 5 22.04 4.32 -24.79
CA LEU A 5 20.65 3.99 -25.16
C LEU A 5 19.71 4.22 -23.97
N ILE A 6 20.07 3.79 -22.77
CA ILE A 6 19.27 4.00 -21.55
C ILE A 6 19.05 5.49 -21.33
N ARG A 7 20.10 6.32 -21.40
CA ARG A 7 19.99 7.78 -21.24
C ARG A 7 19.06 8.41 -22.28
N LYS A 8 19.15 7.96 -23.54
CA LYS A 8 18.25 8.41 -24.60
C LYS A 8 16.80 8.05 -24.27
N GLU A 9 16.55 6.84 -23.79
CA GLU A 9 15.21 6.37 -23.43
C GLU A 9 14.65 7.15 -22.23
N MET A 10 15.47 7.34 -21.20
CA MET A 10 15.10 8.15 -20.04
C MET A 10 14.74 9.58 -20.43
N MET A 11 15.54 10.22 -21.28
CA MET A 11 15.28 11.60 -21.69
C MET A 11 14.02 11.73 -22.53
N HIS A 12 13.74 10.73 -23.38
CA HIS A 12 12.49 10.67 -24.14
C HIS A 12 11.27 10.59 -23.22
N HIS A 13 11.31 9.73 -22.21
CA HIS A 13 10.20 9.60 -21.27
C HIS A 13 10.06 10.79 -20.31
N ILE A 14 11.18 11.35 -19.79
CA ILE A 14 11.16 12.50 -18.87
C ILE A 14 10.55 13.74 -19.53
N LEU A 15 10.78 13.93 -20.83
CA LEU A 15 10.21 15.06 -21.58
C LEU A 15 8.71 14.88 -21.91
N SER A 16 8.13 13.72 -21.63
CA SER A 16 6.73 13.43 -21.92
C SER A 16 5.80 14.06 -20.88
N VAL A 17 4.66 14.60 -21.34
CA VAL A 17 3.57 15.06 -20.45
C VAL A 17 3.10 13.96 -19.51
N ARG A 18 3.20 12.69 -19.94
CA ARG A 18 2.83 11.52 -19.14
C ARG A 18 3.74 11.33 -17.93
N PHE A 19 5.02 11.70 -18.03
CA PHE A 19 5.94 11.68 -16.88
C PHE A 19 5.56 12.72 -15.85
N VAL A 20 5.13 13.91 -16.29
CA VAL A 20 4.58 14.93 -15.39
C VAL A 20 3.33 14.41 -14.68
N ALA A 21 2.42 13.77 -15.41
CA ALA A 21 1.23 13.15 -14.81
C ALA A 21 1.60 12.06 -13.80
N LEU A 22 2.56 11.18 -14.12
CA LEU A 22 3.07 10.17 -13.20
C LEU A 22 3.69 10.79 -11.94
N LEU A 23 4.50 11.83 -12.10
CA LEU A 23 5.16 12.52 -10.98
C LEU A 23 4.11 13.17 -10.08
N VAL A 24 3.15 13.90 -10.66
CA VAL A 24 2.05 14.55 -9.91
C VAL A 24 1.19 13.51 -9.18
N MET A 25 0.77 12.45 -9.87
CA MET A 25 -0.01 11.38 -9.25
C MET A 25 0.76 10.72 -8.13
N CYS A 26 2.07 10.48 -8.32
CA CYS A 26 2.89 9.88 -7.29
C CYS A 26 3.01 10.78 -6.06
N LEU A 27 3.37 12.05 -6.27
CA LEU A 27 3.59 13.05 -5.23
C LEU A 27 2.31 13.41 -4.46
N LEU A 28 1.14 13.25 -5.08
CA LEU A 28 -0.15 13.42 -4.42
C LEU A 28 -0.62 12.14 -3.71
N LEU A 29 -0.71 11.01 -4.43
CA LEU A 29 -1.35 9.81 -3.91
C LEU A 29 -0.50 9.13 -2.81
N VAL A 30 0.82 9.05 -2.97
CA VAL A 30 1.67 8.31 -2.02
C VAL A 30 1.68 8.98 -0.63
N PRO A 31 1.96 10.29 -0.49
CA PRO A 31 2.00 10.91 0.83
C PRO A 31 0.60 11.00 1.46
N LEU A 32 -0.44 11.28 0.67
CA LEU A 32 -1.83 11.37 1.16
C LEU A 32 -2.28 10.04 1.79
N THR A 33 -1.96 8.93 1.15
CA THR A 33 -2.38 7.59 1.58
C THR A 33 -1.58 7.10 2.77
N LEU A 34 -0.25 7.30 2.77
CA LEU A 34 0.60 7.07 3.93
C LEU A 34 0.16 7.88 5.15
N SER A 35 -0.16 9.17 4.98
CA SER A 35 -0.68 10.02 6.06
C SER A 35 -2.02 9.51 6.60
N THR A 36 -2.91 9.05 5.71
CA THR A 36 -4.22 8.51 6.10
C THR A 36 -4.05 7.20 6.89
N ASN A 37 -3.25 6.27 6.38
CA ASN A 37 -2.94 5.02 7.05
C ASN A 37 -2.24 5.24 8.40
N TYR A 38 -1.35 6.22 8.50
CA TYR A 38 -0.70 6.55 9.77
C TYR A 38 -1.69 7.01 10.83
N ARG A 39 -2.65 7.87 10.44
CA ARG A 39 -3.71 8.33 11.35
C ARG A 39 -4.57 7.16 11.81
N ASN A 40 -4.95 6.27 10.89
CA ASN A 40 -5.71 5.07 11.23
C ASN A 40 -4.92 4.16 12.19
N TYR A 41 -3.63 3.94 11.93
CA TYR A 41 -2.76 3.16 12.82
C TYR A 41 -2.68 3.77 14.23
N ARG A 42 -2.51 5.09 14.32
CA ARG A 42 -2.51 5.82 15.60
C ARG A 42 -3.82 5.66 16.35
N GLN A 43 -4.94 5.74 15.66
CA GLN A 43 -6.26 5.55 16.25
C GLN A 43 -6.43 4.11 16.77
N ASN A 44 -6.12 3.11 15.93
CA ASN A 44 -6.16 1.69 16.32
C ASN A 44 -5.26 1.38 17.53
N LEU A 45 -4.13 2.08 17.68
CA LEU A 45 -3.26 1.95 18.85
C LEU A 45 -3.89 2.51 20.13
N VAL A 46 -4.59 3.64 20.04
CA VAL A 46 -5.30 4.23 21.18
C VAL A 46 -6.45 3.33 21.59
N ASP A 47 -7.26 2.88 20.63
CA ASP A 47 -8.38 1.97 20.85
C ASP A 47 -7.91 0.66 21.51
N TYR A 48 -6.78 0.11 21.05
CA TYR A 48 -6.14 -1.06 21.67
C TYR A 48 -5.77 -0.79 23.14
N GLN A 49 -5.14 0.35 23.44
CA GLN A 49 -4.75 0.68 24.81
C GLN A 49 -5.95 0.87 25.73
N GLU A 50 -7.03 1.46 25.23
CA GLU A 50 -8.27 1.64 25.99
C GLU A 50 -8.93 0.29 26.26
N ALA A 51 -9.05 -0.57 25.24
CA ALA A 51 -9.64 -1.88 25.39
C ALA A 51 -8.87 -2.76 26.39
N VAL A 52 -7.53 -2.74 26.36
CA VAL A 52 -6.70 -3.47 27.34
C VAL A 52 -6.91 -2.96 28.77
N LYS A 53 -7.06 -1.64 28.96
CA LYS A 53 -7.34 -1.06 30.30
C LYS A 53 -8.70 -1.51 30.82
N LEU A 54 -9.73 -1.51 29.98
CA LEU A 54 -11.07 -1.94 30.36
C LEU A 54 -11.09 -3.42 30.77
N THR A 55 -10.43 -4.29 30.01
CA THR A 55 -10.31 -5.72 30.36
C THR A 55 -9.60 -5.93 31.68
N ASN A 56 -8.49 -5.23 31.96
CA ASN A 56 -7.79 -5.35 33.24
C ASN A 56 -8.67 -4.91 34.43
N ILE A 57 -9.49 -3.88 34.25
CA ILE A 57 -10.44 -3.41 35.28
C ILE A 57 -11.53 -4.46 35.50
N GLU A 58 -12.13 -4.99 34.43
CA GLU A 58 -13.13 -6.05 34.50
C GLU A 58 -12.60 -7.28 35.25
N GLU A 59 -11.40 -7.77 34.89
CA GLU A 59 -10.73 -8.89 35.56
C GLU A 59 -10.47 -8.64 37.05
N THR A 60 -10.11 -7.40 37.42
CA THR A 60 -9.86 -7.03 38.84
C THR A 60 -11.16 -6.92 39.64
N THR A 61 -12.26 -6.49 39.01
CA THR A 61 -13.58 -6.39 39.67
C THR A 61 -14.32 -7.71 39.79
N MET A 62 -13.98 -8.72 38.97
CA MET A 62 -14.51 -10.07 39.11
C MET A 62 -13.92 -10.76 40.36
N SER A 63 -14.70 -10.79 41.44
CA SER A 63 -14.30 -11.49 42.67
C SER A 63 -14.25 -13.02 42.45
N PRO A 64 -13.22 -13.73 42.96
CA PRO A 64 -12.98 -15.17 42.71
C PRO A 64 -14.01 -16.14 43.32
N GLY A 65 -15.16 -15.65 43.80
CA GLY A 65 -16.19 -16.44 44.49
C GLY A 65 -17.63 -16.25 43.99
N MET A 66 -17.85 -15.48 42.92
CA MET A 66 -19.19 -15.31 42.33
C MET A 66 -19.50 -16.51 41.41
N PRO A 67 -20.72 -17.09 41.41
CA PRO A 67 -21.07 -18.14 40.48
C PRO A 67 -20.94 -17.60 39.05
N LEU A 68 -19.96 -18.11 38.30
CA LEU A 68 -19.75 -17.71 36.91
C LEU A 68 -20.84 -18.33 36.04
N ASP A 69 -21.67 -17.49 35.44
CA ASP A 69 -22.55 -17.90 34.35
C ASP A 69 -21.70 -18.51 33.22
N PRO A 70 -22.15 -19.60 32.58
CA PRO A 70 -21.37 -20.29 31.54
C PRO A 70 -21.11 -19.44 30.29
N GLU A 71 -21.84 -18.33 30.13
CA GLU A 71 -21.68 -17.34 29.05
C GLU A 71 -20.74 -16.18 29.42
N LEU A 72 -20.27 -16.11 30.69
CA LEU A 72 -19.37 -15.05 31.12
C LEU A 72 -17.96 -15.26 30.51
N GLU A 73 -17.47 -14.24 29.81
CA GLU A 73 -16.12 -14.24 29.24
C GLU A 73 -15.08 -14.09 30.36
N VAL A 74 -14.27 -15.13 30.55
CA VAL A 74 -13.29 -15.24 31.64
C VAL A 74 -11.98 -14.53 31.29
N SER A 75 -11.68 -14.40 29.99
CA SER A 75 -10.51 -13.66 29.50
C SER A 75 -10.77 -13.16 28.09
N LYS A 76 -10.37 -11.92 27.80
CA LYS A 76 -10.47 -11.30 26.47
C LYS A 76 -9.07 -11.07 25.91
N LEU A 77 -8.72 -11.76 24.83
CA LEU A 77 -7.49 -11.55 24.08
C LEU A 77 -7.70 -10.48 23.01
N ILE A 78 -7.09 -9.32 23.21
CA ILE A 78 -7.17 -8.18 22.28
C ILE A 78 -5.97 -8.21 21.34
N LEU A 79 -6.23 -8.13 20.04
CA LEU A 79 -5.19 -8.18 19.01
C LEU A 79 -4.46 -6.84 18.94
N LYS A 80 -3.12 -6.88 19.04
CA LYS A 80 -2.29 -5.69 18.89
C LYS A 80 -2.22 -5.27 17.41
N PRO A 81 -2.40 -3.98 17.08
CA PRO A 81 -2.23 -3.50 15.71
C PRO A 81 -0.77 -3.67 15.26
N THR A 82 -0.58 -4.15 14.03
CA THR A 82 0.76 -4.39 13.47
C THR A 82 1.37 -3.07 12.97
N PRO A 83 2.67 -2.82 13.17
CA PRO A 83 3.30 -1.58 12.69
C PRO A 83 3.35 -1.48 11.15
N LEU A 84 3.25 -2.62 10.44
CA LEU A 84 3.18 -2.64 8.98
C LEU A 84 1.81 -2.21 8.43
N SER A 85 0.78 -2.06 9.27
CA SER A 85 -0.54 -1.55 8.85
C SER A 85 -0.47 -0.14 8.25
N ILE A 86 0.58 0.62 8.52
CA ILE A 86 0.84 1.92 7.87
C ILE A 86 0.98 1.76 6.33
N PHE A 87 1.50 0.61 5.87
CA PHE A 87 1.72 0.33 4.44
C PHE A 87 0.65 -0.59 3.85
N ALA A 88 0.17 -1.56 4.64
CA ALA A 88 -0.84 -2.51 4.20
C ALA A 88 -1.67 -3.02 5.39
N ASN A 89 -2.97 -2.72 5.40
CA ASN A 89 -3.90 -3.18 6.44
C ASN A 89 -4.21 -4.68 6.33
N GLY A 90 -4.23 -5.22 5.11
CA GLY A 90 -4.44 -6.65 4.88
C GLY A 90 -5.78 -7.16 5.42
N LEU A 91 -5.74 -8.17 6.29
CA LEU A 91 -6.92 -8.78 6.92
C LEU A 91 -7.31 -8.11 8.26
N ALA A 92 -6.61 -7.05 8.68
CA ALA A 92 -6.82 -6.41 9.98
C ALA A 92 -8.28 -6.03 10.23
N ASP A 93 -8.98 -5.54 9.20
CA ASP A 93 -10.37 -5.09 9.29
C ASP A 93 -11.39 -6.24 9.35
N THR A 94 -10.96 -7.44 8.93
CA THR A 94 -11.81 -8.64 8.95
C THR A 94 -11.63 -9.47 10.21
N LEU A 95 -10.58 -9.19 10.98
CA LEU A 95 -10.32 -9.88 12.23
C LEU A 95 -11.30 -9.40 13.31
N PRO A 96 -11.75 -10.31 14.20
CA PRO A 96 -12.58 -9.92 15.32
C PRO A 96 -11.80 -8.98 16.26
N SER A 97 -12.48 -8.00 16.86
CA SER A 97 -11.84 -7.00 17.72
C SER A 97 -11.13 -7.63 18.93
N TYR A 98 -11.68 -8.71 19.46
CA TYR A 98 -11.11 -9.50 20.55
C TYR A 98 -11.58 -10.96 20.45
N LEU A 99 -10.82 -11.86 21.07
CA LEU A 99 -11.19 -13.26 21.25
C LEU A 99 -11.47 -13.49 22.73
N GLY A 100 -12.72 -13.73 23.08
CA GLY A 100 -13.14 -14.08 24.44
C GLY A 100 -12.99 -15.59 24.68
N MET A 101 -12.57 -15.97 25.88
CA MET A 101 -12.62 -17.35 26.34
C MET A 101 -13.75 -17.51 27.36
N THR A 102 -14.72 -18.36 27.03
CA THR A 102 -15.78 -18.80 27.95
C THR A 102 -15.54 -20.25 28.34
N ARG A 103 -16.27 -20.73 29.35
CA ARG A 103 -16.22 -22.14 29.76
C ARG A 103 -16.70 -23.10 28.67
N ASN A 104 -17.49 -22.61 27.70
CA ASN A 104 -18.09 -23.40 26.63
C ASN A 104 -17.36 -23.25 25.28
N GLY A 105 -16.32 -22.42 25.19
CA GLY A 105 -15.54 -22.23 23.96
C GLY A 105 -15.03 -20.80 23.76
N ILE A 106 -14.56 -20.52 22.55
CA ILE A 106 -14.04 -19.20 22.15
C ILE A 106 -15.21 -18.37 21.60
N THR A 107 -15.47 -17.23 22.23
CA THR A 107 -16.36 -16.19 21.71
C THR A 107 -15.54 -15.19 20.90
N GLN A 108 -16.14 -14.62 19.86
CA GLN A 108 -15.51 -13.58 19.06
C GLN A 108 -16.27 -12.29 19.31
N GLY A 109 -15.54 -11.23 19.64
CA GLY A 109 -16.12 -9.90 19.66
C GLY A 109 -16.67 -9.54 18.29
N ALA A 110 -17.69 -8.68 18.26
CA ALA A 110 -18.19 -8.16 16.99
C ALA A 110 -17.00 -7.62 16.16
N PRO A 111 -16.91 -7.94 14.87
CA PRO A 111 -15.88 -7.36 14.03
C PRO A 111 -16.02 -5.84 14.10
N THR A 112 -14.90 -5.11 14.05
CA THR A 112 -14.84 -3.64 14.09
C THR A 112 -15.51 -2.97 12.86
N LEU A 113 -16.35 -3.70 12.13
CA LEU A 113 -17.19 -3.28 11.01
C LEU A 113 -18.32 -2.39 11.52
N VAL A 114 -17.98 -1.28 12.15
CA VAL A 114 -18.90 -0.15 12.35
C VAL A 114 -18.98 0.57 11.02
N SER A 115 -20.16 0.50 10.41
CA SER A 115 -20.56 1.09 9.14
C SER A 115 -20.11 2.55 8.97
N SER A 116 -18.91 2.74 8.44
CA SER A 116 -18.43 4.02 7.93
C SER A 116 -18.46 3.99 6.41
N LEU A 117 -18.87 5.10 5.80
CA LEU A 117 -18.90 5.34 4.34
C LEU A 117 -17.55 5.03 3.66
N SER A 118 -16.45 5.01 4.42
CA SER A 118 -15.11 4.58 4.00
C SER A 118 -15.04 3.12 3.53
N ASN A 119 -15.94 2.24 4.00
CA ASN A 119 -15.95 0.82 3.60
C ASN A 119 -16.59 0.59 2.22
N LEU A 120 -17.49 1.49 1.78
CA LEU A 120 -18.17 1.39 0.48
C LEU A 120 -17.26 1.78 -0.70
N LEU A 121 -16.23 2.58 -0.43
CA LEU A 121 -15.24 3.00 -1.44
C LEU A 121 -14.09 1.99 -1.61
N GLY A 122 -14.11 0.88 -0.86
CA GLY A 122 -12.93 0.05 -0.64
C GLY A 122 -11.94 0.78 0.25
N HIS A 123 -11.28 0.06 1.16
CA HIS A 123 -10.20 0.64 1.97
C HIS A 123 -9.16 1.22 1.01
N LEU A 124 -9.08 2.55 0.88
CA LEU A 124 -8.08 3.25 0.08
C LEU A 124 -6.73 3.15 0.78
N ASP A 125 -6.19 1.94 0.78
CA ASP A 125 -4.90 1.61 1.32
C ASP A 125 -3.80 1.97 0.31
N PHE A 126 -2.62 2.29 0.83
CA PHE A 126 -1.42 2.50 0.04
C PHE A 126 -1.15 1.32 -0.92
N LEU A 127 -1.31 0.09 -0.44
CA LEU A 127 -1.16 -1.10 -1.28
C LEU A 127 -2.20 -1.17 -2.41
N PHE A 128 -3.45 -0.82 -2.15
CA PHE A 128 -4.51 -0.81 -3.16
C PHE A 128 -4.17 0.16 -4.29
N ILE A 129 -3.67 1.35 -3.95
CA ILE A 129 -3.31 2.38 -4.92
C ILE A 129 -2.10 1.98 -5.76
N ILE A 130 -1.09 1.35 -5.15
CA ILE A 130 0.03 0.80 -5.91
C ILE A 130 -0.45 -0.33 -6.83
N GLY A 131 -1.29 -1.25 -6.33
CA GLY A 131 -1.78 -2.38 -7.10
C GLY A 131 -2.68 -1.98 -8.28
N THR A 132 -3.48 -0.92 -8.13
CA THR A 132 -4.47 -0.51 -9.13
C THR A 132 -3.97 0.64 -10.00
N VAL A 133 -3.73 1.81 -9.39
CA VAL A 133 -3.37 3.04 -10.11
C VAL A 133 -1.99 2.92 -10.74
N PHE A 134 -0.98 2.50 -9.99
CA PHE A 134 0.38 2.39 -10.54
C PHE A 134 0.49 1.27 -11.58
N SER A 135 -0.25 0.17 -11.43
CA SER A 135 -0.33 -0.87 -12.47
C SER A 135 -0.88 -0.32 -13.79
N LEU A 136 -1.96 0.48 -13.74
CA LEU A 136 -2.51 1.12 -14.92
C LEU A 136 -1.53 2.12 -15.55
N LEU A 137 -0.85 2.95 -14.73
CA LEU A 137 0.19 3.86 -15.22
C LEU A 137 1.35 3.10 -15.86
N ALA A 138 1.78 1.97 -15.28
CA ALA A 138 2.85 1.14 -15.81
C ALA A 138 2.48 0.56 -17.18
N LEU A 139 1.24 0.09 -17.34
CA LEU A 139 0.72 -0.38 -18.63
C LEU A 139 0.72 0.74 -19.66
N LEU A 140 0.22 1.93 -19.31
CA LEU A 140 0.17 3.08 -20.22
C LEU A 140 1.58 3.51 -20.66
N PHE A 141 2.53 3.55 -19.72
CA PHE A 141 3.92 3.90 -20.00
C PHE A 141 4.62 2.88 -20.90
N THR A 142 4.44 1.59 -20.63
CA THR A 142 5.05 0.51 -21.42
C THR A 142 4.45 0.42 -22.82
N PHE A 143 3.13 0.62 -22.96
CA PHE A 143 2.47 0.69 -24.25
C PHE A 143 3.06 1.80 -25.11
N ASP A 144 3.16 3.02 -24.56
CA ASP A 144 3.68 4.17 -25.29
C ASP A 144 5.16 4.01 -25.65
N ALA A 145 5.97 3.44 -24.76
CA ALA A 145 7.37 3.14 -25.05
C ALA A 145 7.51 2.25 -26.31
N ILE A 146 6.60 1.29 -26.50
CA ILE A 146 6.67 0.34 -27.63
C ILE A 146 5.96 0.89 -28.86
N ALA A 147 4.70 1.33 -28.72
CA ALA A 147 3.85 1.78 -29.82
C ALA A 147 4.27 3.15 -30.36
N GLY A 148 4.63 4.10 -29.49
CA GLY A 148 5.04 5.44 -29.89
C GLY A 148 6.27 5.43 -30.79
N GLU A 149 7.29 4.64 -30.44
CA GLU A 149 8.47 4.48 -31.30
C GLU A 149 8.20 3.71 -32.60
N ARG A 150 7.24 2.80 -32.57
CA ARG A 150 6.82 2.05 -33.76
C ARG A 150 6.11 2.98 -34.75
N GLU A 151 5.22 3.84 -34.27
CA GLU A 151 4.46 4.81 -35.07
C GLU A 151 5.37 5.94 -35.59
N ALA A 152 6.28 6.44 -34.76
CA ALA A 152 7.27 7.45 -35.17
C ALA A 152 8.31 6.92 -36.19
N GLY A 153 8.34 5.60 -36.44
CA GLY A 153 9.31 4.97 -37.32
C GLY A 153 10.73 4.88 -36.74
N THR A 154 10.98 5.48 -35.58
CA THR A 154 12.27 5.47 -34.88
C THR A 154 12.76 4.04 -34.63
N LEU A 155 11.85 3.12 -34.26
CA LEU A 155 12.18 1.71 -34.05
C LEU A 155 12.77 1.05 -35.30
N ARG A 156 12.23 1.38 -36.49
CA ARG A 156 12.70 0.82 -37.77
C ARG A 156 14.07 1.38 -38.14
N ILE A 157 14.29 2.68 -37.88
CA ILE A 157 15.56 3.36 -38.16
C ILE A 157 16.67 2.84 -37.23
N THR A 158 16.38 2.66 -35.94
CA THR A 158 17.37 2.14 -34.99
C THR A 158 17.78 0.70 -35.29
N LEU A 159 16.84 -0.14 -35.76
CA LEU A 159 17.11 -1.53 -36.14
C LEU A 159 17.75 -1.67 -37.53
N ALA A 160 17.71 -0.65 -38.38
CA ALA A 160 18.43 -0.62 -39.65
C ALA A 160 19.94 -0.41 -39.46
N ASN A 161 20.36 0.04 -38.27
CA ASN A 161 21.76 0.24 -37.93
C ASN A 161 22.36 -1.02 -37.28
N SER A 162 23.69 -1.13 -37.25
CA SER A 162 24.41 -2.29 -36.70
C SER A 162 24.39 -2.33 -35.16
N LEU A 163 23.20 -2.49 -34.57
CA LEU A 163 23.01 -2.54 -33.11
C LEU A 163 22.58 -3.95 -32.66
N PRO A 164 23.26 -4.58 -31.69
CA PRO A 164 22.84 -5.87 -31.16
C PRO A 164 21.45 -5.77 -30.52
N ARG A 165 20.55 -6.68 -30.94
CA ARG A 165 19.13 -6.69 -30.54
C ARG A 165 18.93 -6.86 -29.04
N ASP A 166 19.79 -7.65 -28.40
CA ASP A 166 19.72 -7.91 -26.95
C ASP A 166 19.98 -6.62 -26.16
N LEU A 167 20.98 -5.85 -26.58
CA LEU A 167 21.38 -4.61 -25.93
C LEU A 167 20.29 -3.54 -26.07
N PHE A 168 19.64 -3.51 -27.23
CA PHE A 168 18.46 -2.67 -27.47
C PHE A 168 17.32 -3.03 -26.51
N LEU A 169 16.97 -4.31 -26.42
CA LEU A 169 15.87 -4.79 -25.57
C LEU A 169 16.11 -4.45 -24.09
N TRP A 170 17.32 -4.75 -23.59
CA TRP A 170 17.70 -4.45 -22.20
C TRP A 170 17.67 -2.96 -21.91
N SER A 171 18.16 -2.12 -22.83
CA SER A 171 18.15 -0.68 -22.63
C SER A 171 16.73 -0.11 -22.55
N LYS A 172 15.79 -0.69 -23.29
CA LYS A 172 14.39 -0.27 -23.30
C LYS A 172 13.69 -0.65 -22.00
N LEU A 173 13.89 -1.89 -21.55
CA LEU A 173 13.36 -2.36 -20.27
C LEU A 173 13.89 -1.53 -19.10
N ILE A 174 15.22 -1.37 -19.01
CA ILE A 174 15.86 -0.64 -17.91
C ILE A 174 15.48 0.85 -17.97
N GLY A 175 15.48 1.46 -19.16
CA GLY A 175 15.13 2.87 -19.33
C GLY A 175 13.70 3.16 -18.87
N GLY A 176 12.72 2.39 -19.33
CA GLY A 176 11.33 2.55 -18.91
C GLY A 176 11.14 2.26 -17.41
N TYR A 177 11.76 1.21 -16.90
CA TYR A 177 11.66 0.84 -15.49
C TYR A 177 12.24 1.93 -14.57
N VAL A 178 13.43 2.46 -14.87
CA VAL A 178 14.05 3.52 -14.07
C VAL A 178 13.19 4.77 -14.06
N VAL A 179 12.62 5.17 -15.20
CA VAL A 179 11.77 6.37 -15.27
C VAL A 179 10.50 6.21 -14.45
N PHE A 180 9.96 5.01 -14.33
CA PHE A 180 8.79 4.74 -13.50
C PHE A 180 9.13 4.67 -12.00
N VAL A 181 10.23 3.99 -11.65
CA VAL A 181 10.61 3.73 -10.26
C VAL A 181 11.19 4.96 -9.57
N VAL A 182 11.93 5.82 -10.28
CA VAL A 182 12.56 6.99 -9.67
C VAL A 182 11.54 7.96 -9.03
N PRO A 183 10.49 8.41 -9.73
CA PRO A 183 9.46 9.26 -9.12
C PRO A 183 8.72 8.55 -7.98
N PHE A 184 8.47 7.25 -8.13
CA PHE A 184 7.89 6.43 -7.06
C PHE A 184 8.73 6.45 -5.78
N LEU A 185 10.03 6.19 -5.89
CA LEU A 185 10.94 6.21 -4.76
C LEU A 185 11.06 7.60 -4.15
N VAL A 186 11.16 8.66 -4.97
CA VAL A 186 11.21 10.05 -4.48
C VAL A 186 9.97 10.36 -3.66
N SER A 187 8.79 9.99 -4.16
CA SER A 187 7.55 10.24 -3.43
C SER A 187 7.38 9.38 -2.19
N LEU A 188 7.86 8.13 -2.22
CA LEU A 188 7.86 7.26 -1.05
C LEU A 188 8.77 7.81 0.05
N LEU A 189 9.96 8.29 -0.32
CA LEU A 189 10.90 8.89 0.61
C LEU A 189 10.32 10.19 1.20
N PHE A 190 9.67 11.01 0.37
CA PHE A 190 8.95 12.20 0.83
C PHE A 190 7.81 11.85 1.80
N GLY A 191 6.99 10.84 1.47
CA GLY A 191 5.92 10.38 2.35
C GLY A 191 6.44 9.81 3.68
N LEU A 192 7.57 9.10 3.65
CA LEU A 192 8.22 8.59 4.86
C LEU A 192 8.84 9.71 5.71
N LEU A 193 9.37 10.75 5.08
CA LEU A 193 9.88 11.93 5.78
C LEU A 193 8.75 12.70 6.48
N MET A 194 7.57 12.77 5.87
CA MET A 194 6.38 13.39 6.48
C MET A 194 5.86 12.60 7.71
N LEU A 195 6.20 11.32 7.78
CA LEU A 195 5.77 10.37 8.82
C LEU A 195 6.61 10.43 10.10
N VAL A 196 7.88 10.88 9.97
CA VAL A 196 8.84 11.05 11.08
C VAL A 196 8.62 12.40 11.75
#